data_AF-A0A7J3A496-F1
#
_entry.id   AF-A0A7J3A496-F1
#
_cell.length_a   1.000
_cell.length_b   1.000
_cell.length_c   1.000
_cell.angle_alpha   90.00
_cell.angle_beta   90.00
_cell.angle_gamma   90.00
#
_symmetry.space_group_name_H-M   'P 1'
#
loop_
_entity.id
_entity.type
_entity.pdbx_description
1 polymer ?
#
loop_
_entity_poly.entity_id
_entity_poly.type
_entity_poly.pdbx_seq_one_letter_code
_entity_poly.pdbx_strand_id
1 'polypeptide(L)'
;FKWQDFADKINGELIGTLGNFVHRVLTFTYERMDGVVPRPGELDQRSKEMLDECCNIVERFKRCVEACEFREGLKEILHLAQEGNKYLNEKSPWRNLEEAPRTMYVLIQVIHALAVIMSPYLPFTSQKLIEYLNIDKKVDELRWSDVEKTLLPGHKIKEPKPLFKKIDEKDIKDKIKKLEEIKKSFS
;
A
#
# COMPACT_ATOMS: atom_id res chain seq x y z
N PHE A 1 -9.71 -17.56 -17.07
CA PHE A 1 -8.49 -17.27 -16.30
C PHE A 1 -7.28 -17.63 -17.16
N LYS A 2 -6.31 -16.72 -17.31
CA LYS A 2 -5.04 -16.99 -18.00
C LYS A 2 -3.89 -16.72 -17.03
N TRP A 3 -2.95 -17.64 -16.93
CA TRP A 3 -1.84 -17.55 -15.98
C TRP A 3 -0.91 -16.36 -16.28
N GLN A 4 -0.70 -16.05 -17.57
CA GLN A 4 0.11 -14.91 -17.96
C GLN A 4 -0.53 -13.59 -17.55
N ASP A 5 -1.80 -13.36 -17.91
CA ASP A 5 -2.56 -12.17 -17.50
C ASP A 5 -2.57 -12.00 -15.96
N PHE A 6 -2.64 -13.11 -15.21
CA PHE A 6 -2.55 -13.08 -13.76
C PHE A 6 -1.16 -12.61 -13.28
N ALA A 7 -0.08 -13.19 -13.81
CA ALA A 7 1.28 -12.80 -13.45
C ALA A 7 1.56 -11.34 -13.82
N ASP A 8 1.11 -10.89 -14.99
CA ASP A 8 1.28 -9.51 -15.45
C ASP A 8 0.59 -8.51 -14.53
N LYS A 9 -0.64 -8.81 -14.08
CA LYS A 9 -1.35 -7.98 -13.09
C LYS A 9 -0.67 -7.94 -11.74
N ILE A 10 -0.24 -9.08 -11.21
CA ILE A 10 0.47 -9.12 -9.93
C ILE A 10 1.78 -8.33 -10.02
N ASN A 11 2.59 -8.59 -11.04
CA ASN A 11 3.89 -7.95 -11.20
C ASN A 11 3.78 -6.45 -11.54
N GLY A 12 2.83 -6.06 -12.39
CA GLY A 12 2.65 -4.66 -12.79
C GLY A 12 1.91 -3.83 -11.74
N GLU A 13 0.73 -4.27 -11.32
CA GLU A 13 -0.15 -3.48 -10.46
C GLU A 13 0.24 -3.64 -8.98
N LEU A 14 0.27 -4.87 -8.44
CA LEU A 14 0.56 -5.06 -7.02
C LEU A 14 2.04 -4.78 -6.68
N ILE A 15 2.98 -5.32 -7.46
CA ILE A 15 4.40 -5.14 -7.18
C ILE A 15 4.89 -3.79 -7.69
N GLY A 16 4.68 -3.52 -8.98
CA GLY A 16 5.22 -2.33 -9.65
C GLY A 16 4.66 -1.01 -9.12
N THR A 17 3.40 -0.98 -8.68
CA THR A 17 2.74 0.23 -8.17
C THR A 17 2.69 0.26 -6.65
N LEU A 18 1.90 -0.62 -6.04
CA LEU A 18 1.61 -0.60 -4.60
C LEU A 18 2.84 -1.00 -3.76
N GLY A 19 3.44 -2.15 -4.07
CA GLY A 19 4.58 -2.68 -3.33
C GLY A 19 5.79 -1.78 -3.40
N ASN A 20 6.11 -1.28 -4.59
CA ASN A 20 7.19 -0.33 -4.83
C ASN A 20 6.98 0.98 -4.03
N PHE A 21 5.77 1.55 -4.08
CA PHE A 21 5.44 2.75 -3.32
C PHE A 21 5.69 2.57 -1.83
N VAL A 22 5.04 1.56 -1.22
CA VAL A 22 5.17 1.31 0.21
C VAL A 22 6.63 1.10 0.58
N HIS A 23 7.34 0.25 -0.17
CA HIS A 23 8.72 -0.10 0.15
C HIS A 23 9.62 1.15 0.13
N ARG A 24 9.53 1.98 -0.92
CA ARG A 24 10.33 3.22 -1.01
C ARG A 24 10.07 4.15 0.17
N VAL A 25 8.81 4.34 0.55
CA VAL A 25 8.46 5.25 1.64
C VAL A 25 8.92 4.69 2.99
N LEU A 26 8.58 3.45 3.31
CA LEU A 26 8.94 2.87 4.61
C LEU A 26 10.46 2.71 4.75
N THR A 27 11.17 2.28 3.70
CA THR A 27 12.64 2.17 3.73
C THR A 27 13.27 3.54 3.93
N PHE A 28 12.80 4.58 3.23
CA PHE A 28 13.31 5.93 3.43
C PHE A 28 13.07 6.40 4.86
N THR A 29 11.87 6.22 5.42
CA THR A 29 11.59 6.57 6.81
C THR A 29 12.48 5.78 7.78
N TYR A 30 12.68 4.49 7.55
CA TYR A 30 13.49 3.65 8.41
C TYR A 30 14.98 4.03 8.39
N GLU A 31 15.55 4.20 7.20
CA GLU A 31 16.98 4.45 7.02
C GLU A 31 17.39 5.92 7.20
N ARG A 32 16.48 6.86 6.91
CA ARG A 32 16.80 8.31 6.87
C ARG A 32 16.10 9.14 7.93
N MET A 33 15.10 8.58 8.61
CA MET A 33 14.34 9.24 9.67
C MET A 33 14.30 8.38 10.94
N ASP A 34 15.33 7.54 11.15
CA ASP A 34 15.51 6.67 12.32
C ASP A 34 14.34 5.73 12.62
N GLY A 35 13.55 5.37 11.59
CA GLY A 35 12.34 4.55 11.78
C GLY A 35 11.26 5.26 12.58
N VAL A 36 11.25 6.59 12.55
CA VAL A 36 10.29 7.42 13.28
C VAL A 36 9.47 8.24 12.29
N VAL A 37 8.15 8.30 12.51
CA VAL A 37 7.26 9.22 11.78
C VAL A 37 7.75 10.65 12.06
N PRO A 38 8.22 11.38 11.03
CA PRO A 38 8.85 12.66 11.24
C PRO A 38 7.82 13.75 11.56
N ARG A 39 8.27 14.82 12.22
CA ARG A 39 7.46 16.03 12.41
C ARG A 39 7.42 16.80 11.08
N PRO A 40 6.25 17.08 10.49
CA PRO A 40 6.17 17.63 9.14
C PRO A 40 6.50 19.13 9.03
N GLY A 41 6.58 19.85 10.15
CA GLY A 41 6.51 21.32 10.13
C GLY A 41 5.16 21.79 9.62
N GLU A 42 5.14 22.96 8.96
CA GLU A 42 3.94 23.45 8.29
C GLU A 42 3.66 22.64 7.01
N LEU A 43 2.40 22.23 6.82
CA LEU A 43 1.98 21.57 5.58
C LEU A 43 1.75 22.63 4.49
N ASP A 44 2.48 22.49 3.39
CA ASP A 44 2.23 23.29 2.18
C ASP A 44 0.91 22.89 1.51
N GLN A 45 0.50 23.69 0.53
CA GLN A 45 -0.77 23.49 -0.19
C GLN A 45 -0.83 22.10 -0.85
N ARG A 46 0.25 21.67 -1.49
CA ARG A 46 0.32 20.36 -2.16
C ARG A 46 0.21 19.19 -1.19
N SER A 47 0.79 19.32 0.01
CA SER A 47 0.71 18.33 1.08
C SER A 47 -0.72 18.18 1.59
N LYS A 48 -1.43 19.31 1.75
CA LYS A 48 -2.85 19.31 2.13
C LYS A 48 -3.70 18.65 1.06
N GLU A 49 -3.51 19.01 -0.20
CA GLU A 49 -4.20 18.38 -1.33
C GLU A 49 -3.99 16.87 -1.40
N MET A 50 -2.78 16.37 -1.12
CA MET A 50 -2.51 14.93 -1.12
C MET A 50 -3.26 14.21 0.02
N LEU A 51 -3.35 14.83 1.20
CA LEU A 51 -4.12 14.28 2.32
C LEU A 51 -5.63 14.31 2.03
N ASP A 52 -6.13 15.42 1.48
CA ASP A 52 -7.53 15.56 1.09
C ASP A 52 -7.90 14.54 0.00
N GLU A 53 -7.04 14.37 -1.01
CA GLU A 53 -7.25 13.35 -2.06
C GLU A 53 -7.22 11.94 -1.49
N CYS A 54 -6.36 11.66 -0.52
CA CYS A 54 -6.37 10.39 0.20
C CYS A 54 -7.73 10.12 0.87
N CYS A 55 -8.28 11.11 1.58
CA CYS A 55 -9.62 11.02 2.16
C CYS A 55 -10.70 10.82 1.10
N ASN A 56 -10.65 11.58 -0.01
CA ASN A 56 -11.61 11.47 -1.10
C ASN A 56 -11.60 10.09 -1.77
N ILE A 57 -10.42 9.51 -2.00
CA ILE A 57 -10.27 8.16 -2.56
C ILE A 57 -10.84 7.11 -1.60
N VAL A 58 -10.58 7.25 -0.29
CA VAL A 58 -11.12 6.36 0.73
C VAL A 58 -12.66 6.41 0.74
N GLU A 59 -13.26 7.59 0.59
CA GLU A 59 -14.72 7.73 0.50
C GLU A 59 -15.28 7.12 -0.80
N ARG A 60 -14.60 7.29 -1.94
CA ARG A 60 -14.98 6.62 -3.20
C ARG A 60 -14.92 5.10 -3.05
N PHE A 61 -13.85 4.59 -2.46
CA PHE A 61 -13.69 3.18 -2.15
C PHE A 61 -14.84 2.64 -1.31
N LYS A 62 -15.19 3.31 -0.20
CA LYS A 62 -16.30 2.91 0.68
C LYS A 62 -17.61 2.77 -0.12
N ARG A 63 -17.96 3.79 -0.91
CA ARG A 63 -19.16 3.79 -1.75
C ARG A 63 -19.17 2.63 -2.75
N CYS A 64 -18.05 2.34 -3.41
CA CYS A 64 -17.96 1.21 -4.33
C CYS A 64 -18.19 -0.12 -3.62
N VAL A 65 -17.59 -0.34 -2.44
CA VAL A 65 -17.78 -1.59 -1.69
C VAL A 65 -19.21 -1.74 -1.19
N GLU A 66 -19.81 -0.67 -0.67
CA GLU A 66 -21.23 -0.64 -0.24
C GLU A 66 -22.20 -0.94 -1.40
N ALA A 67 -21.87 -0.49 -2.61
CA ALA A 67 -22.63 -0.76 -3.83
C ALA A 67 -22.33 -2.14 -4.46
N CYS A 68 -21.51 -2.99 -3.81
CA CYS A 68 -21.01 -4.26 -4.35
C CYS A 68 -20.17 -4.13 -5.64
N GLU A 69 -19.64 -2.94 -5.94
CA GLU A 69 -18.77 -2.65 -7.08
C GLU A 69 -17.30 -2.97 -6.77
N PHE A 70 -17.01 -4.21 -6.37
CA PHE A 70 -15.72 -4.59 -5.81
C PHE A 70 -14.52 -4.30 -6.74
N ARG A 71 -14.73 -4.41 -8.06
CA ARG A 71 -13.70 -4.12 -9.05
C ARG A 71 -13.33 -2.64 -9.07
N GLU A 72 -14.31 -1.75 -8.95
CA GLU A 72 -14.06 -0.31 -8.89
C GLU A 72 -13.42 0.08 -7.56
N GLY A 73 -13.85 -0.54 -6.45
CA GLY A 73 -13.16 -0.39 -5.16
C GLY A 73 -11.68 -0.78 -5.22
N LEU A 74 -11.33 -1.88 -5.88
CA LEU A 74 -9.93 -2.27 -6.07
C LEU A 74 -9.14 -1.24 -6.91
N LYS A 75 -9.77 -0.64 -7.92
CA LYS A 75 -9.12 0.43 -8.71
C LYS A 75 -8.83 1.66 -7.87
N GLU A 76 -9.71 2.05 -6.95
CA GLU A 76 -9.47 3.17 -6.03
C GLU A 76 -8.25 2.92 -5.13
N ILE A 77 -8.07 1.69 -4.63
CA ILE A 77 -6.86 1.30 -3.87
C ILE A 77 -5.59 1.52 -4.71
N LEU A 78 -5.59 1.01 -5.95
CA LEU A 78 -4.45 1.17 -6.85
C LEU A 78 -4.20 2.63 -7.21
N HIS A 79 -5.28 3.40 -7.41
CA HIS A 79 -5.21 4.82 -7.69
C HIS A 79 -4.57 5.61 -6.53
N LEU A 80 -4.92 5.30 -5.27
CA LEU A 80 -4.26 5.91 -4.11
C LEU A 80 -2.75 5.64 -4.07
N ALA A 81 -2.33 4.41 -4.39
CA ALA A 81 -0.91 4.08 -4.49
C ALA A 81 -0.22 4.82 -5.66
N GLN A 82 -0.93 5.07 -6.77
CA GLN A 82 -0.41 5.87 -7.89
C GLN A 82 -0.23 7.34 -7.51
N GLU A 83 -1.22 7.96 -6.87
CA GLU A 83 -1.10 9.34 -6.39
C GLU A 83 0.01 9.48 -5.34
N GLY A 84 0.16 8.50 -4.44
CA GLY A 84 1.29 8.44 -3.52
C GLY A 84 2.65 8.37 -4.23
N ASN A 85 2.79 7.53 -5.27
CA ASN A 85 4.00 7.49 -6.09
C ASN A 85 4.28 8.83 -6.79
N LYS A 86 3.25 9.45 -7.36
CA LYS A 86 3.34 10.73 -8.06
C LYS A 86 3.81 11.82 -7.11
N TYR A 87 3.18 11.93 -5.93
CA TYR A 87 3.58 12.88 -4.89
C TYR A 87 5.01 12.64 -4.40
N LEU A 88 5.40 11.38 -4.15
CA LEU A 88 6.77 11.04 -3.75
C LEU A 88 7.80 11.48 -4.80
N ASN A 89 7.51 11.26 -6.09
CA ASN A 89 8.41 11.62 -7.18
C ASN A 89 8.45 13.15 -7.40
N GLU A 90 7.31 13.82 -7.32
CA GLU A 90 7.18 15.28 -7.42
C GLU A 90 8.01 15.97 -6.33
N LYS A 91 7.87 15.53 -5.08
CA LYS A 91 8.60 16.10 -3.93
C LYS A 91 10.05 15.67 -3.86
N SER A 92 10.41 14.51 -4.40
CA SER A 92 11.80 14.01 -4.46
C SER A 92 12.57 14.17 -3.12
N PRO A 93 12.10 13.58 -2.01
CA PRO A 93 12.67 13.82 -0.67
C PRO A 93 14.15 13.40 -0.53
N TRP A 94 14.67 12.57 -1.44
CA TRP A 94 16.10 12.24 -1.52
C TRP A 94 16.97 13.38 -2.08
N ARG A 95 16.37 14.39 -2.71
CA ARG A 95 17.07 15.60 -3.21
C ARG A 95 16.86 16.79 -2.29
N ASN A 96 15.65 16.95 -1.74
CA ASN A 96 15.32 18.03 -0.83
C ASN A 96 15.12 17.48 0.60
N LEU A 97 16.22 17.41 1.35
CA LEU A 97 16.22 16.87 2.71
C LEU A 97 15.47 17.76 3.71
N GLU A 98 15.33 19.06 3.44
CA GLU A 98 14.59 19.99 4.30
C GLU A 98 13.07 19.71 4.23
N GLU A 99 12.56 19.38 3.05
CA GLU A 99 11.14 19.03 2.86
C GLU A 99 10.83 17.53 3.05
N ALA A 100 11.87 16.70 3.20
CA ALA A 100 11.70 15.27 3.37
C ALA A 100 10.82 14.92 4.59
N PRO A 101 10.96 15.52 5.78
CA PRO A 101 10.06 15.28 6.92
C PRO A 101 8.58 15.48 6.58
N ARG A 102 8.23 16.59 5.91
CA ARG A 102 6.86 16.89 5.49
C ARG A 102 6.33 15.85 4.51
N THR A 103 7.13 15.56 3.49
CA THR A 103 6.78 14.61 2.43
C THR A 103 6.53 13.21 3.00
N MET A 104 7.46 12.74 3.83
CA MET A 104 7.39 11.40 4.44
C MET A 104 6.24 11.28 5.43
N TYR A 105 5.96 12.32 6.22
CA TYR A 105 4.79 12.35 7.09
C TYR A 105 3.49 12.12 6.30
N VAL A 106 3.27 12.86 5.20
CA VAL A 106 2.09 12.73 4.34
C VAL A 106 1.98 11.32 3.77
N LEU A 107 3.07 10.80 3.20
CA LEU A 107 3.07 9.48 2.56
C LEU A 107 2.87 8.33 3.54
N ILE A 108 3.29 8.48 4.81
CA ILE A 108 2.99 7.51 5.86
C ILE A 108 1.48 7.47 6.15
N GLN A 109 0.78 8.62 6.16
CA GLN A 109 -0.68 8.63 6.32
C GLN A 109 -1.37 7.93 5.14
N VAL A 110 -0.86 8.13 3.91
CA VAL A 110 -1.35 7.44 2.71
C VAL A 110 -1.17 5.93 2.83
N ILE A 111 -0.01 5.46 3.32
CA ILE A 111 0.24 4.03 3.54
C ILE A 111 -0.65 3.47 4.65
N HIS A 112 -0.89 4.24 5.71
CA HIS A 112 -1.83 3.85 6.75
C HIS A 112 -3.25 3.67 6.19
N ALA A 113 -3.72 4.63 5.37
CA ALA A 113 -5.00 4.51 4.70
C ALA A 113 -5.08 3.25 3.82
N LEU A 114 -4.05 3.00 2.99
CA LEU A 114 -3.93 1.77 2.18
C LEU A 114 -4.01 0.51 3.04
N ALA A 115 -3.30 0.46 4.18
CA ALA A 115 -3.33 -0.68 5.09
C ALA A 115 -4.75 -1.00 5.60
N VAL A 116 -5.57 0.03 5.81
CA VAL A 116 -6.96 -0.13 6.26
C VAL A 116 -7.88 -0.55 5.12
N ILE A 117 -7.89 0.18 4.00
CA ILE A 117 -8.88 -0.06 2.92
C ILE A 117 -8.58 -1.32 2.09
N MET A 118 -7.34 -1.82 2.11
CA MET A 118 -6.99 -3.09 1.46
C MET A 118 -7.48 -4.32 2.21
N SER A 119 -7.86 -4.21 3.49
CA SER A 119 -8.22 -5.35 4.34
C SER A 119 -9.27 -6.30 3.74
N PRO A 120 -10.36 -5.85 3.09
CA PRO A 120 -11.33 -6.76 2.46
C PRO A 120 -10.81 -7.48 1.20
N TYR A 121 -9.71 -7.04 0.59
CA TYR A 121 -9.16 -7.61 -0.65
C TYR A 121 -7.87 -8.40 -0.40
N LEU A 122 -6.97 -7.86 0.42
CA LEU A 122 -5.63 -8.34 0.68
C LEU A 122 -5.37 -8.34 2.20
N PRO A 123 -6.09 -9.16 3.00
CA PRO A 123 -6.01 -9.12 4.45
C PRO A 123 -4.60 -9.42 4.98
N PHE A 124 -3.88 -10.35 4.36
CA PHE A 124 -2.50 -10.67 4.77
C PHE A 124 -1.51 -9.53 4.47
N THR A 125 -1.67 -8.84 3.34
CA THR A 125 -0.84 -7.67 3.02
C THR A 125 -1.16 -6.52 3.94
N SER A 126 -2.44 -6.31 4.24
CA SER A 126 -2.90 -5.29 5.18
C SER A 126 -2.34 -5.54 6.58
N GLN A 127 -2.39 -6.78 7.07
CA GLN A 127 -1.77 -7.17 8.34
C GLN A 127 -0.28 -6.86 8.37
N LYS A 128 0.48 -7.21 7.32
CA LYS A 128 1.91 -6.87 7.22
C LYS A 128 2.17 -5.36 7.28
N LEU A 129 1.32 -4.56 6.63
CA LEU A 129 1.46 -3.10 6.67
C LEU A 129 1.20 -2.54 8.08
N ILE A 130 0.15 -3.00 8.75
CA ILE A 130 -0.15 -2.63 10.14
C ILE A 130 1.03 -3.00 11.05
N GLU A 131 1.65 -4.18 10.84
CA GLU A 131 2.85 -4.59 11.57
C GLU A 131 4.06 -3.70 11.30
N TYR A 132 4.32 -3.35 10.03
CA TYR A 132 5.41 -2.42 9.67
C TYR A 132 5.17 -1.02 10.21
N LEU A 133 3.93 -0.55 10.17
CA LEU A 133 3.51 0.69 10.81
C LEU A 133 3.48 0.56 12.33
N ASN A 134 3.78 -0.60 12.92
CA ASN A 134 3.82 -0.83 14.36
C ASN A 134 2.50 -0.43 15.07
N ILE A 135 1.38 -0.73 14.44
CA ILE A 135 0.04 -0.53 14.99
C ILE A 135 -0.36 -1.82 15.72
N ASP A 136 -0.70 -1.72 17.00
CA ASP A 136 -1.11 -2.87 17.82
C ASP A 136 -2.58 -3.21 17.58
N LYS A 137 -2.85 -3.72 16.39
CA LYS A 137 -4.16 -4.23 15.96
C LYS A 137 -3.99 -5.41 15.04
N LYS A 138 -5.00 -6.28 15.01
CA LYS A 138 -5.15 -7.27 13.95
C LYS A 138 -6.03 -6.74 12.82
N VAL A 139 -5.85 -7.30 11.63
CA VAL A 139 -6.57 -6.88 10.42
C VAL A 139 -8.10 -7.03 10.54
N ASP A 140 -8.59 -8.02 11.30
CA ASP A 140 -10.01 -8.24 11.59
C ASP A 140 -10.60 -7.23 12.60
N GLU A 141 -9.73 -6.55 13.35
CA GLU A 141 -10.10 -5.46 14.27
C GLU A 141 -10.10 -4.09 13.58
N LEU A 142 -9.59 -4.00 12.35
CA LEU A 142 -9.61 -2.76 11.58
C LEU A 142 -11.04 -2.37 11.23
N ARG A 143 -11.28 -1.07 11.25
CA ARG A 143 -12.50 -0.43 10.75
C ARG A 143 -12.10 0.62 9.73
N TRP A 144 -12.95 0.89 8.74
CA TRP A 144 -12.64 1.93 7.77
C TRP A 144 -12.49 3.33 8.38
N SER A 145 -13.10 3.58 9.54
CA SER A 145 -12.88 4.80 10.32
C SER A 145 -11.47 4.89 10.94
N ASP A 146 -10.70 3.80 10.98
CA ASP A 146 -9.30 3.86 11.43
C ASP A 146 -8.43 4.69 10.48
N VAL A 147 -8.84 4.93 9.23
CA VAL A 147 -8.14 5.85 8.31
C VAL A 147 -7.98 7.25 8.91
N GLU A 148 -8.95 7.71 9.70
CA GLU A 148 -8.95 9.03 10.34
C GLU A 148 -7.92 9.12 11.48
N LYS A 149 -7.40 7.99 11.96
CA LYS A 149 -6.41 7.94 13.04
C LYS A 149 -5.02 8.17 12.48
N THR A 150 -4.60 9.42 12.45
CA THR A 150 -3.26 9.78 11.97
C THR A 150 -2.16 9.17 12.83
N LEU A 151 -1.10 8.66 12.19
CA LEU A 151 0.13 8.29 12.89
C LEU A 151 0.88 9.55 13.30
N LEU A 152 0.97 9.79 14.60
CA LEU A 152 1.55 11.01 15.16
C LEU A 152 3.07 11.06 14.97
N PRO A 153 3.67 12.26 14.85
CA PRO A 153 5.11 12.41 14.87
C PRO A 153 5.74 11.78 16.13
N GLY A 154 6.88 11.11 15.97
CA GLY A 154 7.51 10.35 17.06
C GLY A 154 7.09 8.88 17.13
N HIS A 155 6.02 8.49 16.43
CA HIS A 155 5.62 7.09 16.31
C HIS A 155 6.70 6.26 15.61
N LYS A 156 7.04 5.08 16.16
CA LYS A 156 8.08 4.21 15.59
C LYS A 156 7.48 3.20 14.61
N ILE A 157 8.07 3.08 13.44
CA ILE A 157 7.81 1.99 12.49
C ILE A 157 8.83 0.87 12.66
N LYS A 158 8.50 -0.33 12.18
CA LYS A 158 9.42 -1.47 12.11
C LYS A 158 10.16 -1.48 10.78
N GLU A 159 11.25 -2.24 10.73
CA GLU A 159 12.01 -2.46 9.51
C GLU A 159 11.10 -3.07 8.42
N PRO A 160 10.96 -2.40 7.26
CA PRO A 160 10.11 -2.91 6.19
C PRO A 160 10.81 -4.04 5.43
N LYS A 161 10.02 -5.03 5.00
CA LYS A 161 10.46 -6.07 4.05
C LYS A 161 9.56 -6.03 2.81
N PRO A 162 10.01 -6.53 1.65
CA PRO A 162 9.19 -6.59 0.44
C PRO A 162 7.82 -7.23 0.71
N LEU A 163 6.74 -6.52 0.35
CA LEU A 163 5.36 -6.97 0.61
C LEU A 163 4.96 -8.19 -0.23
N PHE A 164 5.46 -8.23 -1.46
CA PHE A 164 5.04 -9.16 -2.50
C PHE A 164 6.26 -9.89 -3.07
N LYS A 165 6.08 -11.17 -3.38
CA LYS A 165 7.05 -11.95 -4.15
C LYS A 165 6.70 -11.83 -5.63
N LYS A 166 7.69 -11.55 -6.47
CA LYS A 166 7.53 -11.57 -7.93
C LYS A 166 7.10 -12.95 -8.40
N ILE A 167 6.16 -12.99 -9.34
CA ILE A 167 5.77 -14.22 -10.03
C ILE A 167 6.63 -14.35 -11.28
N ASP A 168 7.40 -15.41 -11.38
CA ASP A 168 8.21 -15.74 -12.54
C ASP A 168 7.58 -16.84 -13.40
N GLU A 169 8.14 -17.09 -14.58
CA GLU A 169 7.65 -18.15 -15.47
C GLU A 169 7.71 -19.54 -14.82
N LYS A 170 8.65 -19.77 -13.91
CA LYS A 170 8.81 -21.06 -13.23
C LYS A 170 7.63 -21.28 -12.27
N ASP A 171 7.29 -20.28 -11.47
CA ASP A 171 6.13 -20.28 -10.59
C ASP A 171 4.85 -20.58 -11.39
N ILE A 172 4.70 -20.04 -12.61
CA ILE A 172 3.56 -20.34 -13.50
C ILE A 172 3.59 -21.80 -13.98
N LYS A 173 4.73 -22.27 -14.51
CA LYS A 173 4.90 -23.64 -15.03
C LYS A 173 4.61 -24.68 -13.93
N ASP A 174 5.10 -24.45 -12.72
CA ASP A 174 4.88 -25.34 -11.57
C ASP A 174 3.39 -25.43 -11.20
N LYS A 175 2.64 -24.32 -11.26
CA LYS A 175 1.19 -24.31 -11.01
C LYS A 175 0.41 -25.04 -12.10
N ILE A 176 0.77 -24.84 -13.37
CA ILE A 176 0.14 -25.55 -14.49
C ILE A 176 0.35 -27.06 -14.36
N LYS A 177 1.59 -27.48 -14.09
CA LYS A 177 1.92 -28.89 -13.90
C LYS A 177 1.10 -29.52 -12.77
N LYS A 178 1.00 -28.85 -11.62
CA LYS A 178 0.20 -29.33 -10.49
C LYS A 178 -1.30 -29.46 -10.85
N LEU A 179 -1.85 -28.55 -11.64
CA LEU A 179 -3.23 -28.65 -12.12
C LEU A 179 -3.43 -29.84 -13.06
N GLU A 180 -2.47 -30.12 -13.93
CA GLU A 180 -2.52 -31.29 -14.82
C GLU A 180 -2.45 -32.61 -14.04
N GLU A 181 -1.58 -32.68 -13.02
CA GLU A 181 -1.50 -33.83 -12.11
C GLU A 181 -2.82 -34.08 -11.37
N ILE A 182 -3.46 -33.01 -10.86
CA ILE A 182 -4.79 -33.11 -10.23
C ILE A 182 -5.83 -33.62 -11.23
N LYS A 183 -5.88 -33.08 -12.46
CA LYS A 183 -6.83 -33.56 -13.48
C LYS A 183 -6.64 -35.03 -13.83
N LYS A 184 -5.39 -35.50 -13.91
CA LYS A 184 -5.06 -36.92 -14.14
C LYS A 184 -5.47 -37.81 -12.97
N SER A 185 -5.50 -37.31 -11.74
CA SER A 185 -5.95 -38.09 -10.57
C SER A 185 -7.47 -38.28 -10.48
N PHE A 186 -8.23 -37.51 -11.27
CA PHE A 186 -9.70 -37.59 -11.37
C PHE A 186 -10.17 -38.26 -12.68
N SER A 187 -9.25 -38.74 -13.51
CA SER A 187 -9.54 -39.38 -14.80
C SER A 187 -9.05 -40.82 -14.80
#